data_AF-A0A8D8DKP9-F1
#
_entry.id   AF-A0A8D8DKP9-F1
#
_cell.length_a   1.000
_cell.length_b   1.000
_cell.length_c   1.000
_cell.angle_alpha   90.00
_cell.angle_beta   90.00
_cell.angle_gamma   90.00
#
_symmetry.space_group_name_H-M   'P 1'
#
loop_
_entity.id
_entity.type
_entity.pdbx_description
1 polymer ?
#
loop_
_entity_poly.entity_id
_entity_poly.type
_entity_poly.pdbx_seq_one_letter_code
_entity_poly.pdbx_strand_id
1 'polypeptide(L)'
;MVRDGSVTSFRIVSVDHYMHKPEPRFDSCYSEFRGSDVRQVPVVRLFGSTADGTHSCVHIHGVFPYLYVPYDGATGDSLAVDRLMYQIAGSLDKAINVSLGNANSAATHVFRIALVKGIPIYGYHRKEHQFFKIFLYNPYFIRKASNLLMNGVIMSRVFQTYETHVPYILQFFIDYNLYGMSLMNVPTAAVQARGDGEGQLAKMSTSEYEVDILAVDILNRATMEEEKRSPYANPGIASIWNDEQARRRLLEMDQPEALSLSQSGKVEIVTESDRFYRSLLAAKIASEGRPNRSDPDDSKRMKPPVSFLPSEAAEDEPLLDASCVQDHKNFTQQASFDQSNTTYN
;
A
#
# COMPACT_ATOMS: atom_id res chain seq x y z
N MET A 1 -31.30 -1.15 15.59
CA MET A 1 -31.54 -2.57 15.27
C MET A 1 -30.48 -2.99 14.27
N VAL A 2 -29.33 -3.40 14.78
CA VAL A 2 -28.16 -3.81 14.00
C VAL A 2 -28.47 -5.20 13.46
N ARG A 3 -28.56 -5.36 12.14
CA ARG A 3 -28.56 -6.70 11.54
C ARG A 3 -27.19 -7.28 11.88
N ASP A 4 -27.15 -8.34 12.69
CA ASP A 4 -26.00 -9.23 12.73
C ASP A 4 -25.79 -9.74 11.31
N GLY A 5 -24.95 -9.04 10.55
CA GLY A 5 -24.51 -9.48 9.24
C GLY A 5 -23.64 -10.70 9.49
N SER A 6 -24.07 -11.87 9.02
CA SER A 6 -23.25 -13.06 9.11
C SER A 6 -21.90 -12.79 8.46
N VAL A 7 -20.82 -13.10 9.17
CA VAL A 7 -19.44 -12.98 8.70
C VAL A 7 -18.97 -14.38 8.34
N THR A 8 -18.39 -14.50 7.15
CA THR A 8 -17.70 -15.72 6.73
C THR A 8 -16.20 -15.51 6.92
N SER A 9 -15.56 -16.41 7.65
CA SER A 9 -14.14 -16.35 7.96
C SER A 9 -13.37 -17.45 7.23
N PHE A 10 -12.28 -17.06 6.56
CA PHE A 10 -11.39 -17.96 5.83
C PHE A 10 -9.99 -17.93 6.43
N ARG A 11 -9.45 -19.09 6.81
CA ARG A 11 -8.06 -19.19 7.28
C ARG A 11 -7.08 -19.03 6.12
N ILE A 12 -6.06 -18.21 6.28
CA ILE A 12 -5.04 -17.94 5.27
C ILE A 12 -3.92 -18.99 5.41
N VAL A 13 -3.87 -19.99 4.51
CA VAL A 13 -2.82 -21.02 4.54
C VAL A 13 -1.79 -20.79 3.44
N SER A 14 -2.25 -20.69 2.19
CA SER A 14 -1.39 -20.41 1.03
C SER A 14 -2.02 -19.36 0.15
N VAL A 15 -1.23 -18.46 -0.40
CA VAL A 15 -1.72 -17.37 -1.26
C VAL A 15 -0.86 -17.28 -2.52
N ASP A 16 -1.55 -17.34 -3.66
CA ASP A 16 -0.98 -17.23 -5.00
C ASP A 16 -1.67 -16.12 -5.78
N HIS A 17 -1.17 -15.79 -6.96
CA HIS A 17 -1.86 -14.91 -7.90
C HIS A 17 -1.82 -15.47 -9.32
N TYR A 18 -2.78 -15.07 -10.14
CA TYR A 18 -2.83 -15.38 -11.56
C TYR A 18 -3.44 -14.23 -12.33
N MET A 19 -3.23 -14.19 -13.65
CA MET A 19 -3.85 -13.21 -14.53
C MET A 19 -5.13 -13.80 -15.13
N HIS A 20 -6.24 -13.08 -15.03
CA HIS A 20 -7.52 -13.47 -15.59
C HIS A 20 -8.10 -12.34 -16.46
N LYS A 21 -9.07 -12.66 -17.32
CA LYS A 21 -9.86 -11.63 -18.01
C LYS A 21 -10.76 -10.94 -16.97
N PRO A 22 -10.97 -9.62 -17.04
CA PRO A 22 -11.83 -8.93 -16.08
C PRO A 22 -13.26 -9.47 -16.19
N GLU A 23 -13.83 -9.85 -15.06
CA GLU A 23 -15.22 -10.28 -14.97
C GLU A 23 -16.10 -9.08 -14.60
N PRO A 24 -17.15 -8.73 -15.37
CA PRO A 24 -17.94 -7.52 -15.14
C PRO A 24 -18.57 -7.38 -13.73
N ARG A 25 -18.76 -8.51 -13.04
CA ARG A 25 -19.31 -8.52 -11.68
C ARG A 25 -18.31 -8.03 -10.63
N PHE A 26 -17.02 -8.29 -10.84
CA PHE A 26 -15.98 -8.09 -9.84
C PHE A 26 -14.94 -7.04 -10.24
N ASP A 27 -14.60 -6.96 -11.52
CA ASP A 27 -13.52 -6.11 -12.02
C ASP A 27 -14.04 -5.03 -13.00
N SER A 28 -13.36 -3.89 -13.03
CA SER A 28 -13.64 -2.82 -13.98
C SER A 28 -13.19 -3.23 -15.39
N CYS A 29 -14.15 -3.52 -16.27
CA CYS A 29 -13.87 -3.89 -17.67
C CYS A 29 -13.35 -2.72 -18.52
N TYR A 30 -13.58 -1.49 -18.08
CA TYR A 30 -13.16 -0.27 -18.76
C TYR A 30 -12.31 0.60 -17.84
N SER A 31 -11.14 1.04 -18.32
CA SER A 31 -10.29 1.97 -17.59
C SER A 31 -10.67 3.41 -17.97
N GLU A 32 -11.35 4.12 -17.07
CA GLU A 32 -11.64 5.56 -17.24
C GLU A 32 -10.36 6.38 -17.44
N PHE A 33 -9.27 5.97 -16.80
CA PHE A 33 -7.96 6.61 -16.93
C PHE A 33 -7.29 6.39 -18.29
N ARG A 34 -7.67 5.38 -19.08
CA ARG A 34 -7.07 5.14 -20.41
C ARG A 34 -8.05 5.29 -21.56
N GLY A 35 -9.33 5.31 -21.26
CA GLY A 35 -10.38 5.23 -22.26
C GLY A 35 -10.36 3.92 -23.05
N SER A 36 -9.79 2.84 -22.47
CA SER A 36 -9.55 1.58 -23.16
C SER A 36 -10.06 0.37 -22.37
N ASP A 37 -10.45 -0.67 -23.09
CA ASP A 37 -10.86 -1.94 -22.51
C ASP A 37 -9.71 -2.65 -21.79
N VAL A 38 -10.01 -3.14 -20.60
CA VAL A 38 -9.06 -3.90 -19.78
C VAL A 38 -8.98 -5.32 -20.33
N ARG A 39 -7.77 -5.77 -20.66
CA ARG A 39 -7.56 -7.12 -21.22
C ARG A 39 -7.36 -8.18 -20.15
N GLN A 40 -6.57 -7.85 -19.13
CA GLN A 40 -6.17 -8.77 -18.08
C GLN A 40 -6.06 -8.03 -16.74
N VAL A 41 -6.49 -8.69 -15.68
CA VAL A 41 -6.41 -8.24 -14.29
C VAL A 41 -5.74 -9.31 -13.42
N PRO A 42 -5.01 -8.91 -12.37
CA PRO A 42 -4.46 -9.84 -11.42
C PRO A 42 -5.54 -10.25 -10.41
N VAL A 43 -5.69 -11.55 -10.20
CA VAL A 43 -6.59 -12.12 -9.18
C VAL A 43 -5.73 -12.87 -8.17
N VAL A 44 -5.93 -12.58 -6.89
CA VAL A 44 -5.25 -13.26 -5.79
C VAL A 44 -6.09 -14.49 -5.41
N ARG A 45 -5.44 -15.64 -5.26
CA ARG A 45 -6.07 -16.89 -4.80
C ARG A 45 -5.57 -17.22 -3.42
N LEU A 46 -6.50 -17.38 -2.50
CA LEU A 46 -6.23 -17.79 -1.13
C LEU A 46 -6.78 -19.20 -0.93
N PHE A 47 -5.90 -20.11 -0.52
CA PHE A 47 -6.25 -21.45 -0.10
C PHE A 47 -6.24 -21.54 1.41
N GLY A 48 -7.25 -22.20 1.96
CA GLY A 48 -7.30 -22.52 3.37
C GLY A 48 -8.56 -23.25 3.78
N SER A 49 -9.02 -22.97 5.00
CA SER A 49 -10.24 -23.57 5.52
C SER A 49 -11.19 -22.52 6.08
N THR A 50 -12.48 -22.75 5.91
CA THR A 50 -13.52 -21.98 6.61
C THR A 50 -13.43 -22.24 8.13
N ALA A 51 -14.07 -21.41 8.95
CA ALA A 51 -14.22 -21.66 10.39
C ALA A 51 -14.80 -23.06 10.69
N ASP A 52 -15.66 -23.58 9.81
CA ASP A 52 -16.28 -24.91 9.90
C ASP A 52 -15.34 -26.07 9.51
N GLY A 53 -14.13 -25.77 9.05
CA GLY A 53 -13.14 -26.78 8.65
C GLY A 53 -13.23 -27.25 7.20
N THR A 54 -14.16 -26.72 6.40
CA THR A 54 -14.24 -27.03 4.95
C THR A 54 -13.10 -26.40 4.18
N HIS A 55 -12.52 -27.13 3.23
CA HIS A 55 -11.43 -26.62 2.40
C HIS A 55 -11.96 -25.61 1.38
N SER A 56 -11.43 -24.39 1.45
CA SER A 56 -11.90 -23.26 0.67
C SER A 56 -10.83 -22.68 -0.25
N CYS A 57 -11.23 -22.32 -1.47
CA CYS A 57 -10.45 -21.52 -2.40
C CYS A 57 -11.18 -20.18 -2.62
N VAL A 58 -10.54 -19.08 -2.27
CA VAL A 58 -11.11 -17.73 -2.35
C VAL A 58 -10.36 -16.95 -3.42
N HIS A 59 -11.09 -16.46 -4.42
CA HIS A 59 -10.60 -15.57 -5.46
C HIS A 59 -10.90 -14.13 -5.05
N ILE A 60 -9.86 -13.32 -4.96
CA ILE A 60 -9.91 -11.96 -4.46
C ILE A 60 -9.62 -11.03 -5.64
N HIS A 61 -10.64 -10.24 -5.97
CA HIS A 61 -10.65 -9.31 -7.11
C HIS A 61 -10.39 -7.87 -6.66
N GLY A 62 -9.91 -7.03 -7.58
CA GLY A 62 -9.68 -5.60 -7.31
C GLY A 62 -8.41 -5.26 -6.55
N VAL A 63 -7.45 -6.18 -6.43
CA VAL A 63 -6.12 -5.90 -5.86
C VAL A 63 -5.16 -5.63 -7.01
N PHE A 64 -4.52 -4.46 -7.04
CA PHE A 64 -3.54 -4.14 -8.09
C PHE A 64 -2.18 -3.77 -7.49
N PRO A 65 -1.08 -4.28 -8.04
CA PRO A 65 0.26 -3.89 -7.61
C PRO A 65 0.51 -2.41 -7.86
N TYR A 66 1.24 -1.76 -6.94
CA TYR A 66 1.62 -0.37 -7.09
C TYR A 66 3.07 -0.09 -6.72
N LEU A 67 3.54 1.06 -7.17
CA LEU A 67 4.81 1.68 -6.78
C LEU A 67 4.63 3.19 -6.66
N TYR A 68 5.52 3.85 -5.92
CA TYR A 68 5.47 5.30 -5.74
C TYR A 68 6.63 6.00 -6.44
N VAL A 69 6.36 7.20 -6.96
CA VAL A 69 7.33 8.08 -7.63
C VAL A 69 7.16 9.51 -7.08
N PRO A 70 8.26 10.24 -6.78
CA PRO A 70 8.17 11.60 -6.26
C PRO A 70 7.54 12.54 -7.29
N TYR A 71 6.73 13.48 -6.81
CA TYR A 71 6.19 14.56 -7.64
C TYR A 71 6.80 15.91 -7.20
N ASP A 72 7.32 16.65 -8.18
CA ASP A 72 8.03 17.92 -7.98
C ASP A 72 7.25 19.14 -8.48
N GLY A 73 5.97 18.98 -8.86
CA GLY A 73 5.17 20.07 -9.40
C GLY A 73 4.31 20.76 -8.35
N ALA A 74 3.85 21.97 -8.66
CA ALA A 74 2.86 22.67 -7.85
C ALA A 74 1.45 22.14 -8.17
N THR A 75 0.67 21.80 -7.14
CA THR A 75 -0.69 21.23 -7.24
C THR A 75 -1.74 22.21 -7.74
N GLY A 76 -1.40 23.50 -7.91
CA GLY A 76 -2.34 24.58 -8.22
C GLY A 76 -3.13 24.41 -9.53
N ASP A 77 -2.66 23.58 -10.46
CA ASP A 77 -3.34 23.28 -11.73
C ASP A 77 -3.64 21.78 -11.87
N SER A 78 -4.81 21.32 -11.41
CA SER A 78 -5.26 19.91 -11.54
C SER A 78 -5.12 19.37 -12.98
N LEU A 79 -5.47 20.18 -13.99
CA LEU A 79 -5.36 19.82 -15.40
C LEU A 79 -3.91 19.62 -15.89
N ALA A 80 -2.93 20.28 -15.25
CA ALA A 80 -1.52 20.09 -15.55
C ALA A 80 -1.00 18.78 -14.93
N VAL A 81 -1.45 18.47 -13.70
CA VAL A 81 -1.16 17.20 -13.02
C VAL A 81 -1.70 16.03 -13.84
N ASP A 82 -2.96 16.08 -14.25
CA ASP A 82 -3.59 15.02 -15.06
C ASP A 82 -2.80 14.78 -16.35
N ARG A 83 -2.50 15.86 -17.10
CA ARG A 83 -1.70 15.76 -18.33
C ARG A 83 -0.34 15.09 -18.09
N LEU A 84 0.33 15.41 -16.99
CA LEU A 84 1.59 14.77 -16.63
C LEU A 84 1.40 13.29 -16.32
N MET A 85 0.35 12.92 -15.58
CA MET A 85 0.02 11.52 -15.29
C MET A 85 -0.20 10.72 -16.58
N TYR A 86 -0.97 11.25 -17.54
CA TYR A 86 -1.16 10.63 -18.85
C TYR A 86 0.16 10.48 -19.63
N GLN A 87 1.05 11.48 -19.58
CA GLN A 87 2.35 11.44 -20.24
C GLN A 87 3.28 10.37 -19.63
N ILE A 88 3.36 10.30 -18.30
CA ILE A 88 4.13 9.29 -17.57
C ILE A 88 3.59 7.90 -17.91
N ALA A 89 2.27 7.73 -17.84
CA ALA A 89 1.65 6.44 -18.10
C ALA A 89 1.87 5.97 -19.55
N GLY A 90 1.71 6.87 -20.53
CA GLY A 90 1.94 6.56 -21.96
C GLY A 90 3.41 6.30 -22.31
N SER A 91 4.34 6.99 -21.68
CA SER A 91 5.78 6.74 -21.86
C SER A 91 6.22 5.45 -21.19
N LEU A 92 5.69 5.14 -20.01
CA LEU A 92 5.97 3.89 -19.28
C LEU A 92 5.47 2.67 -20.06
N ASP A 93 4.25 2.69 -20.60
CA ASP A 93 3.72 1.59 -21.42
C ASP A 93 4.60 1.33 -22.65
N LYS A 94 4.98 2.39 -23.38
CA LYS A 94 5.86 2.28 -24.55
C LYS A 94 7.22 1.71 -24.16
N ALA A 95 7.82 2.20 -23.07
CA ALA A 95 9.11 1.73 -22.59
C ALA A 95 9.06 0.25 -22.18
N ILE A 96 7.97 -0.19 -21.52
CA ILE A 96 7.77 -1.61 -21.19
C ILE A 96 7.62 -2.43 -22.48
N ASN A 97 6.82 -2.00 -23.45
CA ASN A 97 6.63 -2.71 -24.73
C ASN A 97 7.95 -2.85 -25.50
N VAL A 98 8.76 -1.79 -25.54
CA VAL A 98 10.11 -1.83 -26.12
C VAL A 98 11.00 -2.82 -25.36
N SER A 99 10.97 -2.82 -24.02
CA SER A 99 11.74 -3.77 -23.19
C SER A 99 11.34 -5.23 -23.36
N LEU A 100 10.12 -5.48 -23.84
CA LEU A 100 9.59 -6.81 -24.17
C LEU A 100 9.92 -7.23 -25.61
N GLY A 101 10.64 -6.40 -26.38
CA GLY A 101 10.97 -6.65 -27.78
C GLY A 101 9.82 -6.33 -28.75
N ASN A 102 8.72 -5.78 -28.26
CA ASN A 102 7.50 -5.52 -29.03
C ASN A 102 7.22 -4.01 -29.14
N ALA A 103 8.11 -3.26 -29.78
CA ALA A 103 8.05 -1.79 -29.87
C ALA A 103 6.75 -1.24 -30.51
N ASN A 104 6.15 -1.99 -31.43
CA ASN A 104 4.90 -1.61 -32.12
C ASN A 104 3.63 -2.02 -31.36
N SER A 105 3.77 -2.67 -30.19
CA SER A 105 2.61 -3.08 -29.39
C SER A 105 1.93 -1.87 -28.77
N ALA A 106 0.60 -1.82 -28.88
CA ALA A 106 -0.25 -0.86 -28.17
C ALA A 106 -0.78 -1.44 -26.83
N ALA A 107 -0.10 -2.44 -26.26
CA ALA A 107 -0.50 -3.02 -24.99
C ALA A 107 -0.32 -2.01 -23.84
N THR A 108 -1.34 -1.88 -23.02
CA THR A 108 -1.36 -1.03 -21.82
C THR A 108 -0.97 -1.85 -20.59
N HIS A 109 -0.07 -1.32 -19.76
CA HIS A 109 0.44 -1.99 -18.55
C HIS A 109 0.09 -1.24 -17.27
N VAL A 110 -0.07 0.08 -17.36
CA VAL A 110 -0.52 0.94 -16.26
C VAL A 110 -2.05 0.95 -16.19
N PHE A 111 -2.60 0.61 -15.01
CA PHE A 111 -4.03 0.67 -14.73
C PHE A 111 -4.48 2.11 -14.46
N ARG A 112 -3.86 2.77 -13.47
CA ARG A 112 -4.13 4.16 -13.09
C ARG A 112 -2.92 4.79 -12.40
N ILE A 113 -2.90 6.11 -12.35
CA ILE A 113 -2.00 6.87 -11.48
C ILE A 113 -2.89 7.72 -10.57
N ALA A 114 -2.51 7.87 -9.30
CA ALA A 114 -3.16 8.78 -8.36
C ALA A 114 -2.10 9.65 -7.68
N LEU A 115 -2.43 10.92 -7.43
CA LEU A 115 -1.61 11.80 -6.61
C LEU A 115 -1.92 11.53 -5.13
N VAL A 116 -0.87 11.27 -4.35
CA VAL A 116 -0.98 10.97 -2.92
C VAL A 116 0.06 11.75 -2.13
N LYS A 117 -0.18 11.90 -0.83
CA LYS A 117 0.76 12.50 0.12
C LYS A 117 1.28 11.45 1.10
N GLY A 118 2.54 11.58 1.52
CA GLY A 118 3.14 10.65 2.49
C GLY A 118 4.47 11.15 3.03
N ILE A 119 4.96 10.54 4.11
CA ILE A 119 6.24 10.90 4.72
C ILE A 119 7.28 9.85 4.32
N PRO A 120 8.38 10.23 3.64
CA PRO A 120 9.46 9.30 3.35
C PRO A 120 10.07 8.75 4.65
N ILE A 121 10.27 7.43 4.71
CA ILE A 121 10.92 6.78 5.87
C ILE A 121 12.41 7.13 5.94
N TYR A 122 13.06 7.32 4.79
CA TYR A 122 14.50 7.55 4.74
C TYR A 122 14.82 9.04 4.92
N GLY A 123 15.47 9.37 6.04
CA GLY A 123 15.76 10.74 6.45
C GLY A 123 14.74 11.29 7.46
N TYR A 124 14.99 12.48 7.99
CA TYR A 124 14.06 13.17 8.87
C TYR A 124 13.30 14.22 8.07
N HIS A 125 11.99 14.02 7.93
CA HIS A 125 11.08 14.94 7.23
C HIS A 125 10.04 15.43 8.22
N ARG A 126 9.85 16.75 8.31
CA ARG A 126 8.84 17.34 9.19
C ARG A 126 7.47 17.42 8.53
N LYS A 127 7.44 17.48 7.20
CA LYS A 127 6.24 17.66 6.40
C LYS A 127 6.00 16.46 5.50
N GLU A 128 4.75 16.31 5.10
CA GLU A 128 4.36 15.35 4.08
C GLU A 128 4.89 15.79 2.72
N HIS A 129 5.19 14.83 1.87
CA HIS A 129 5.67 15.04 0.51
C HIS A 129 4.69 14.43 -0.49
N GLN A 130 4.73 14.92 -1.73
CA GLN A 130 3.83 14.48 -2.79
C GLN A 130 4.43 13.34 -3.62
N PHE A 131 3.60 12.36 -3.94
CA PHE A 131 3.97 11.18 -4.72
C PHE A 131 2.88 10.81 -5.71
N PHE A 132 3.29 10.26 -6.85
CA PHE A 132 2.42 9.50 -7.73
C PHE A 132 2.40 8.03 -7.33
N LYS A 133 1.22 7.53 -6.97
CA LYS A 133 0.91 6.11 -6.80
C LYS A 133 0.54 5.53 -8.15
N ILE A 134 1.44 4.75 -8.74
CA ILE A 134 1.27 4.14 -10.07
C ILE A 134 0.81 2.70 -9.88
N PHE A 135 -0.38 2.37 -10.34
CA PHE A 135 -0.92 1.01 -10.33
C PHE A 135 -0.69 0.31 -11.66
N LEU A 136 -0.25 -0.94 -11.61
CA LEU A 136 0.03 -1.78 -12.78
C LEU A 136 -0.98 -2.94 -12.87
N TYR A 137 -1.22 -3.45 -14.07
CA TYR A 137 -2.04 -4.67 -14.23
C TYR A 137 -1.29 -5.92 -13.79
N ASN A 138 -0.01 -6.03 -14.15
CA ASN A 138 0.76 -7.25 -13.92
C ASN A 138 1.89 -7.01 -12.91
N PRO A 139 1.94 -7.76 -11.80
CA PRO A 139 2.97 -7.57 -10.77
C PRO A 139 4.39 -7.88 -11.26
N TYR A 140 4.56 -8.70 -12.30
CA TYR A 140 5.87 -8.99 -12.88
C TYR A 140 6.53 -7.77 -13.52
N PHE A 141 5.74 -6.76 -13.93
CA PHE A 141 6.27 -5.55 -14.55
C PHE A 141 6.73 -4.49 -13.55
N ILE A 142 6.46 -4.62 -12.25
CA ILE A 142 6.90 -3.65 -11.22
C ILE A 142 8.43 -3.46 -11.27
N ARG A 143 9.19 -4.55 -11.26
CA ARG A 143 10.67 -4.48 -11.27
C ARG A 143 11.20 -3.85 -12.56
N LYS A 144 10.59 -4.17 -13.70
CA LYS A 144 10.96 -3.59 -15.00
C LYS A 144 10.63 -2.09 -15.05
N ALA A 145 9.42 -1.73 -14.65
CA ALA A 145 8.97 -0.34 -14.55
C ALA A 145 9.89 0.48 -13.64
N SER A 146 10.26 -0.07 -12.48
CA SER A 146 11.22 0.54 -11.56
C SER A 146 12.56 0.82 -12.23
N ASN A 147 13.14 -0.16 -12.91
CA ASN A 147 14.43 0.03 -13.59
C ASN A 147 14.34 1.08 -14.72
N LEU A 148 13.23 1.11 -15.47
CA LEU A 148 13.02 2.10 -16.53
C LEU A 148 12.88 3.53 -15.98
N LEU A 149 12.21 3.68 -14.84
CA LEU A 149 12.05 4.95 -14.12
C LEU A 149 13.39 5.45 -13.55
N MET A 150 14.16 4.57 -12.91
CA MET A 150 15.46 4.91 -12.32
C MET A 150 16.53 5.20 -13.38
N ASN A 151 16.50 4.53 -14.53
CA ASN A 151 17.47 4.74 -15.61
C ASN A 151 17.21 6.01 -16.43
N GLY A 152 16.14 6.76 -16.15
CA GLY A 152 15.83 8.00 -16.86
C GLY A 152 15.33 7.84 -18.29
N VAL A 153 14.85 6.64 -18.66
CA VAL A 153 14.27 6.38 -19.99
C VAL A 153 12.95 7.15 -20.17
N ILE A 154 12.26 7.40 -19.06
CA ILE A 154 10.95 8.03 -19.03
C ILE A 154 11.14 9.55 -18.92
N MET A 155 10.67 10.27 -19.95
CA MET A 155 10.72 11.75 -20.01
C MET A 155 12.12 12.36 -19.84
N SER A 156 13.19 11.56 -20.07
CA SER A 156 14.58 11.96 -19.81
C SER A 156 14.83 12.47 -18.38
N ARG A 157 14.04 11.97 -17.42
CA ARG A 157 14.14 12.30 -15.99
C ARG A 157 14.33 11.04 -15.18
N VAL A 158 15.26 11.08 -14.23
CA VAL A 158 15.47 10.00 -13.28
C VAL A 158 14.41 10.12 -12.19
N PHE A 159 13.55 9.10 -12.09
CA PHE A 159 12.55 8.99 -11.05
C PHE A 159 13.01 7.96 -10.02
N GLN A 160 13.25 8.40 -8.78
CA GLN A 160 13.52 7.47 -7.68
C GLN A 160 12.21 6.76 -7.32
N THR A 161 12.20 5.44 -7.46
CA THR A 161 11.02 4.64 -7.12
C THR A 161 11.04 4.22 -5.65
N TYR A 162 9.86 4.18 -5.05
CA TYR A 162 9.65 3.80 -3.65
C TYR A 162 8.75 2.56 -3.58
N GLU A 163 8.99 1.74 -2.56
CA GLU A 163 8.28 0.47 -2.26
C GLU A 163 8.29 -0.61 -3.35
N THR A 164 9.18 -0.52 -4.34
CA THR A 164 9.28 -1.49 -5.45
C THR A 164 9.81 -2.87 -5.06
N HIS A 165 10.43 -2.98 -3.88
CA HIS A 165 10.99 -4.22 -3.37
C HIS A 165 9.95 -5.08 -2.64
N VAL A 166 8.80 -4.51 -2.27
CA VAL A 166 7.74 -5.23 -1.55
C VAL A 166 7.04 -6.17 -2.53
N PRO A 167 7.00 -7.50 -2.28
CA PRO A 167 6.29 -8.43 -3.14
C PRO A 167 4.79 -8.13 -3.19
N TYR A 168 4.16 -8.40 -4.34
CA TYR A 168 2.73 -8.14 -4.57
C TYR A 168 1.81 -8.74 -3.49
N ILE A 169 2.01 -10.02 -3.13
CA ILE A 169 1.20 -10.68 -2.10
C ILE A 169 1.42 -10.04 -0.72
N LEU A 170 2.63 -9.55 -0.43
CA LEU A 170 2.92 -8.88 0.84
C LEU A 170 2.28 -7.48 0.88
N GLN A 171 2.27 -6.74 -0.23
CA GLN A 171 1.51 -5.48 -0.34
C GLN A 171 0.04 -5.72 0.00
N PHE A 172 -0.57 -6.76 -0.57
CA PHE A 172 -1.95 -7.16 -0.26
C PHE A 172 -2.16 -7.45 1.24
N PHE A 173 -1.23 -8.16 1.88
CA PHE A 173 -1.36 -8.46 3.31
C PHE A 173 -1.28 -7.20 4.17
N ILE A 174 -0.37 -6.29 3.85
CA ILE A 174 -0.20 -5.03 4.58
C ILE A 174 -1.43 -4.13 4.40
N ASP A 175 -1.93 -4.00 3.17
CA ASP A 175 -3.06 -3.15 2.85
C ASP A 175 -4.36 -3.59 3.57
N TYR A 176 -4.60 -4.88 3.68
CA TYR A 176 -5.84 -5.41 4.28
C TYR A 176 -5.67 -5.91 5.72
N ASN A 177 -4.53 -5.61 6.36
CA ASN A 177 -4.20 -6.08 7.71
C ASN A 177 -4.33 -7.60 7.89
N LEU A 178 -3.79 -8.36 6.93
CA LEU A 178 -3.86 -9.81 6.91
C LEU A 178 -2.57 -10.44 7.43
N TYR A 179 -2.72 -11.51 8.18
CA TYR A 179 -1.62 -12.27 8.77
C TYR A 179 -1.68 -13.72 8.31
N GLY A 180 -0.52 -14.32 8.06
CA GLY A 180 -0.43 -15.75 7.74
C GLY A 180 -1.04 -16.60 8.86
N MET A 181 -1.75 -17.67 8.50
CA MET A 181 -2.47 -18.58 9.40
C MET A 181 -3.62 -17.95 10.22
N SER A 182 -3.89 -16.66 10.03
CA SER A 182 -5.02 -15.95 10.63
C SER A 182 -6.30 -16.09 9.80
N LEU A 183 -7.41 -15.60 10.34
CA LEU A 183 -8.72 -15.56 9.67
C LEU A 183 -8.90 -14.23 8.91
N MET A 184 -9.26 -14.34 7.64
CA MET A 184 -9.77 -13.26 6.82
C MET A 184 -11.30 -13.22 6.93
N ASN A 185 -11.84 -12.10 7.39
CA ASN A 185 -13.26 -11.91 7.66
C ASN A 185 -13.90 -11.10 6.52
N VAL A 186 -15.00 -11.63 5.99
CA VAL A 186 -15.74 -11.05 4.86
C VAL A 186 -17.24 -11.16 5.17
N PRO A 187 -18.08 -10.16 4.84
CA PRO A 187 -19.52 -10.30 4.99
C PRO A 187 -20.04 -11.41 4.09
N THR A 188 -20.87 -12.32 4.61
CA THR A 188 -21.37 -13.47 3.84
C THR A 188 -22.12 -13.03 2.58
N ALA A 189 -22.76 -11.85 2.59
CA ALA A 189 -23.47 -11.29 1.45
C ALA A 189 -22.56 -10.94 0.25
N ALA A 190 -21.27 -10.69 0.49
CA ALA A 190 -20.29 -10.40 -0.56
C ALA A 190 -19.69 -11.66 -1.20
N VAL A 191 -19.86 -12.82 -0.56
CA VAL A 191 -19.27 -14.08 -1.00
C VAL A 191 -20.13 -14.68 -2.11
N GLN A 192 -19.56 -14.79 -3.30
CA GLN A 192 -20.23 -15.42 -4.44
C GLN A 192 -19.61 -16.80 -4.72
N ALA A 193 -20.40 -17.86 -4.59
CA ALA A 193 -19.91 -19.21 -4.90
C ALA A 193 -19.74 -19.44 -6.41
N ARG A 194 -18.67 -20.17 -6.76
CA ARG A 194 -18.39 -20.72 -8.08
C ARG A 194 -18.99 -22.13 -8.22
N GLY A 195 -19.50 -22.44 -9.39
CA GLY A 195 -20.18 -23.70 -9.67
C GLY A 195 -20.58 -23.82 -11.14
N ASP A 196 -21.13 -24.98 -11.50
CA ASP A 196 -21.51 -25.29 -12.89
C ASP A 196 -22.92 -24.78 -13.25
N GLY A 197 -23.48 -23.88 -12.45
CA GLY A 197 -24.80 -23.28 -12.68
C GLY A 197 -24.77 -22.19 -13.74
N GLU A 198 -25.89 -22.00 -14.46
CA GLU A 198 -26.03 -20.90 -15.41
C GLU A 198 -25.80 -19.54 -14.72
N GLY A 199 -24.82 -18.77 -15.21
CA GLY A 199 -24.45 -17.46 -14.65
C GLY A 199 -23.43 -17.50 -13.50
N GLN A 200 -22.88 -18.67 -13.16
CA GLN A 200 -21.77 -18.82 -12.22
C GLN A 200 -20.44 -18.99 -12.96
N LEU A 201 -19.36 -18.50 -12.36
CA LEU A 201 -18.02 -18.77 -12.86
C LEU A 201 -17.69 -20.24 -12.61
N ALA A 202 -17.10 -20.88 -13.62
CA ALA A 202 -16.67 -22.27 -13.53
C ALA A 202 -15.61 -22.44 -12.44
N LYS A 203 -15.69 -23.55 -11.71
CA LYS A 203 -14.66 -23.92 -10.73
C LYS A 203 -13.32 -24.13 -11.43
N MET A 204 -12.26 -23.61 -10.83
CA MET A 204 -10.89 -23.80 -11.32
C MET A 204 -10.00 -24.54 -10.32
N SER A 205 -10.46 -24.73 -9.09
CA SER A 205 -9.75 -25.48 -8.06
C SER A 205 -10.43 -26.82 -7.75
N THR A 206 -9.73 -27.68 -7.02
CA THR A 206 -10.29 -28.94 -6.49
C THR A 206 -10.88 -28.76 -5.08
N SER A 207 -11.00 -27.52 -4.60
CA SER A 207 -11.56 -27.23 -3.28
C SER A 207 -13.06 -27.42 -3.24
N GLU A 208 -13.59 -27.83 -2.09
CA GLU A 208 -15.01 -28.06 -1.89
C GLU A 208 -15.79 -26.76 -2.04
N TYR A 209 -15.31 -25.72 -1.35
CA TYR A 209 -15.91 -24.40 -1.34
C TYR A 209 -15.06 -23.42 -2.14
N GLU A 210 -15.53 -23.01 -3.31
CA GLU A 210 -14.83 -22.07 -4.18
C GLU A 210 -15.68 -20.81 -4.34
N VAL A 211 -15.10 -19.66 -4.04
CA VAL A 211 -15.82 -18.39 -3.96
C VAL A 211 -15.03 -17.22 -4.51
N ASP A 212 -15.75 -16.21 -4.98
CA ASP A 212 -15.24 -14.91 -5.38
C ASP A 212 -15.63 -13.84 -4.35
N ILE A 213 -14.68 -12.96 -4.05
CA ILE A 213 -14.89 -11.78 -3.21
C ILE A 213 -14.19 -10.56 -3.82
N LEU A 214 -14.69 -9.36 -3.51
CA LEU A 214 -13.95 -8.14 -3.76
C LEU A 214 -13.02 -7.84 -2.58
N ALA A 215 -11.87 -7.27 -2.87
CA ALA A 215 -10.92 -6.88 -1.83
C ALA A 215 -11.50 -5.80 -0.87
N VAL A 216 -12.38 -4.94 -1.37
CA VAL A 216 -13.04 -3.89 -0.54
C VAL A 216 -13.96 -4.47 0.55
N ASP A 217 -14.42 -5.71 0.39
CA ASP A 217 -15.31 -6.36 1.35
C ASP A 217 -14.53 -7.02 2.52
N ILE A 218 -13.20 -6.95 2.51
CA ILE A 218 -12.36 -7.50 3.59
C ILE A 218 -12.46 -6.61 4.84
N LEU A 219 -12.93 -7.19 5.94
CA LEU A 219 -13.23 -6.46 7.18
C LEU A 219 -12.01 -6.29 8.10
N ASN A 220 -10.92 -7.04 7.88
CA ASN A 220 -9.73 -7.04 8.74
C ASN A 220 -9.06 -5.67 8.87
N ARG A 221 -9.22 -4.77 7.91
CA ARG A 221 -8.66 -3.42 8.00
C ARG A 221 -9.30 -2.59 9.13
N ALA A 222 -10.57 -2.83 9.46
CA ALA A 222 -11.26 -2.13 10.53
C ALA A 222 -10.68 -2.44 11.92
N THR A 223 -10.04 -3.61 12.11
CA THR A 223 -9.42 -3.97 13.38
C THR A 223 -8.12 -3.22 13.65
N MET A 224 -7.54 -2.55 12.64
CA MET A 224 -6.28 -1.81 12.80
C MET A 224 -6.37 -0.70 13.87
N GLU A 225 -7.51 -0.03 14.00
CA GLU A 225 -7.66 1.01 15.03
C GLU A 225 -7.69 0.44 16.45
N GLU A 226 -8.34 -0.72 16.62
CA GLU A 226 -8.38 -1.44 17.88
C GLU A 226 -6.99 -1.99 18.25
N GLU A 227 -6.28 -2.54 17.26
CA GLU A 227 -4.91 -3.04 17.41
C GLU A 227 -3.93 -1.93 17.80
N LYS A 228 -4.06 -0.73 17.21
CA LYS A 228 -3.25 0.44 17.60
C LYS A 228 -3.49 0.87 19.05
N ARG A 229 -4.69 0.63 19.60
CA ARG A 229 -5.01 0.89 21.02
C ARG A 229 -4.51 -0.21 21.95
N SER A 230 -4.18 -1.39 21.42
CA SER A 230 -3.65 -2.47 22.24
C SER A 230 -2.30 -2.05 22.87
N PRO A 231 -1.98 -2.55 24.08
CA PRO A 231 -0.72 -2.25 24.73
C PRO A 231 0.49 -2.84 23.99
N TYR A 232 0.25 -3.74 23.03
CA TYR A 232 1.28 -4.35 22.19
C TYR A 232 1.41 -3.57 20.89
N ALA A 233 2.63 -3.10 20.58
CA ALA A 233 2.94 -2.43 19.33
C ALA A 233 2.81 -3.35 18.09
N ASN A 234 2.85 -4.68 18.28
CA ASN A 234 2.72 -5.67 17.22
C ASN A 234 1.60 -6.67 17.56
N PRO A 235 0.55 -6.78 16.72
CA PRO A 235 -0.56 -7.70 16.93
C PRO A 235 -0.14 -9.18 17.02
N GLY A 236 0.90 -9.59 16.29
CA GLY A 236 1.44 -10.95 16.36
C GLY A 236 2.01 -11.28 17.75
N ILE A 237 2.65 -10.31 18.40
CA ILE A 237 3.15 -10.47 19.78
C ILE A 237 1.99 -10.57 20.76
N ALA A 238 0.92 -9.78 20.55
CA ALA A 238 -0.29 -9.86 21.35
C ALA A 238 -0.90 -11.26 21.30
N SER A 239 -1.00 -11.86 20.11
CA SER A 239 -1.52 -13.22 19.94
C SER A 239 -0.69 -14.26 20.70
N ILE A 240 0.65 -14.21 20.58
CA ILE A 240 1.55 -15.14 21.29
C ILE A 240 1.39 -15.01 22.80
N TRP A 241 1.25 -13.77 23.29
CA TRP A 241 1.06 -13.52 24.72
C TRP A 241 -0.30 -14.02 25.22
N ASN A 242 -1.35 -13.90 24.41
CA ASN A 242 -2.67 -14.44 24.73
C ASN A 242 -2.64 -15.97 24.81
N ASP A 243 -1.93 -16.64 23.89
CA ASP A 243 -1.75 -18.10 23.91
C ASP A 243 -1.01 -18.56 25.17
N GLU A 244 0.06 -17.86 25.56
CA GLU A 244 0.81 -18.17 26.78
C GLU A 244 -0.04 -17.94 28.04
N GLN A 245 -0.83 -16.86 28.08
CA GLN A 245 -1.78 -16.64 29.18
C GLN A 245 -2.81 -17.76 29.26
N ALA A 246 -3.37 -18.21 28.14
CA ALA A 246 -4.35 -19.29 28.10
C ALA A 246 -3.72 -20.61 28.59
N ARG A 247 -2.51 -20.93 28.12
CA ARG A 247 -1.74 -22.11 28.56
C ARG A 247 -1.51 -22.10 30.07
N ARG A 248 -1.11 -20.95 30.65
CA ARG A 248 -0.89 -20.82 32.09
C ARG A 248 -2.16 -20.95 32.91
N ARG A 249 -3.27 -20.36 32.45
CA ARG A 249 -4.59 -20.53 33.11
C ARG A 249 -5.00 -21.99 33.15
N LEU A 250 -4.75 -22.74 32.07
CA LEU A 250 -5.06 -24.17 32.00
C LEU A 250 -4.17 -25.03 32.92
N LEU A 251 -2.94 -24.58 33.18
CA LEU A 251 -1.98 -25.24 34.08
C LEU A 251 -2.02 -24.69 35.51
N GLU A 252 -2.97 -23.80 35.84
CA GLU A 252 -3.10 -23.13 37.14
C GLU A 252 -1.79 -22.47 37.62
N MET A 253 -0.99 -21.94 36.68
CA MET A 253 0.27 -21.27 36.99
C MET A 253 0.05 -19.77 37.19
N ASP A 254 0.75 -19.19 38.16
CA ASP A 254 0.75 -17.74 38.36
C ASP A 254 1.25 -16.99 37.12
N GLN A 255 0.65 -15.82 36.89
CA GLN A 255 1.14 -14.92 35.85
C GLN A 255 2.56 -14.46 36.22
N PRO A 256 3.50 -14.48 35.26
CA PRO A 256 4.81 -13.92 35.54
C PRO A 256 4.62 -12.42 35.79
N GLU A 257 5.25 -11.89 36.85
CA GLU A 257 5.36 -10.44 37.01
C GLU A 257 5.87 -9.87 35.69
N ALA A 258 5.18 -8.86 35.16
CA ALA A 258 5.60 -8.21 33.94
C ALA A 258 7.05 -7.75 34.14
N LEU A 259 8.00 -8.46 33.51
CA LEU A 259 9.37 -7.99 33.44
C LEU A 259 9.26 -6.62 32.79
N SER A 260 9.42 -5.59 33.60
CA SER A 260 9.39 -4.19 33.16
C SER A 260 10.67 -3.94 32.37
N LEU A 261 10.76 -4.55 31.18
CA LEU A 261 11.77 -4.31 30.16
C LEU A 261 11.49 -3.00 29.42
N SER A 262 10.57 -2.19 29.95
CA SER A 262 10.36 -0.84 29.47
C SER A 262 11.68 -0.08 29.61
N GLN A 263 12.25 0.32 28.49
CA GLN A 263 13.34 1.31 28.47
C GLN A 263 12.91 2.64 29.12
N SER A 264 11.60 2.85 29.33
CA SER A 264 11.02 4.02 30.02
C SER A 264 11.20 4.03 31.54
N GLY A 265 11.94 3.08 32.12
CA GLY A 265 12.27 3.05 33.55
C GLY A 265 13.75 3.22 33.87
N LYS A 266 14.63 3.43 32.88
CA LYS A 266 16.05 3.65 33.17
C LYS A 266 16.27 5.13 33.49
N VAL A 267 16.77 5.40 34.69
CA VAL A 267 17.61 6.56 34.98
C VAL A 267 18.51 6.75 33.76
N GLU A 268 18.36 7.87 33.05
CA GLU A 268 19.18 8.17 31.89
C GLU A 268 20.64 8.21 32.38
N ILE A 269 21.40 7.12 32.18
CA ILE A 269 22.82 7.08 32.50
C ILE A 269 23.50 7.88 31.40
N VAL A 270 23.53 9.20 31.58
CA VAL A 270 24.17 10.12 30.65
C VAL A 270 25.66 9.79 30.63
N THR A 271 26.12 9.15 29.56
CA THR A 271 27.55 8.89 29.34
C THR A 271 28.28 10.20 29.05
N GLU A 272 29.60 10.23 29.25
CA GLU A 272 30.41 11.41 28.91
C GLU A 272 30.31 11.76 27.41
N SER A 273 30.19 10.74 26.57
CA SER A 273 29.93 10.87 25.14
C SER A 273 28.59 11.55 24.84
N ASP A 274 27.51 11.20 25.55
CA ASP A 274 26.20 11.84 25.37
C ASP A 274 26.25 13.32 25.78
N ARG A 275 26.95 13.66 26.89
CA ARG A 275 27.19 15.08 27.26
C ARG A 275 27.95 15.84 26.17
N PHE A 276 29.01 15.23 25.63
CA PHE A 276 29.80 15.82 24.56
C PHE A 276 28.94 16.11 23.32
N TYR A 277 28.19 15.12 22.81
CA TYR A 277 27.36 15.31 21.63
C TYR A 277 26.16 16.24 21.86
N ARG A 278 25.53 16.22 23.04
CA ARG A 278 24.48 17.20 23.41
C ARG A 278 25.03 18.62 23.45
N SER A 279 26.23 18.84 24.00
CA SER A 279 26.87 20.15 24.02
C SER A 279 27.22 20.65 22.61
N LEU A 280 27.70 19.75 21.75
CA LEU A 280 28.01 20.04 20.35
C LEU A 280 26.74 20.41 19.57
N LEU A 281 25.65 19.67 19.77
CA LEU A 281 24.35 19.94 19.17
C LEU A 281 23.81 21.30 19.62
N ALA A 282 23.84 21.58 20.92
CA ALA A 282 23.37 22.85 21.48
C ALA A 282 24.19 24.05 20.94
N ALA A 283 25.52 23.91 20.85
CA ALA A 283 26.37 24.92 20.24
C ALA A 283 26.05 25.15 18.75
N LYS A 284 25.74 24.08 18.02
CA LYS A 284 25.40 24.16 16.60
C LYS A 284 24.03 24.82 16.37
N ILE A 285 23.02 24.44 17.15
CA ILE A 285 21.68 25.06 17.12
C ILE A 285 21.78 26.55 17.48
N ALA A 286 22.60 26.90 18.48
CA ALA A 286 22.84 28.30 18.86
C ALA A 286 23.57 29.10 17.75
N SER A 287 24.40 28.44 16.93
CA SER A 287 25.11 29.07 15.82
C SER A 287 24.22 29.32 14.59
N GLU A 288 23.18 28.54 14.37
CA GLU A 288 22.24 28.69 13.25
C GLU A 288 21.23 29.84 13.43
N GLY A 289 21.17 30.47 14.61
CA GLY A 289 20.32 31.63 14.89
C GLY A 289 20.84 32.98 14.39
N ARG A 290 21.97 33.04 13.66
CA ARG A 290 22.44 34.27 13.02
C ARG A 290 21.95 34.30 11.58
N PRO A 291 21.24 35.37 11.13
CA PRO A 291 20.93 35.50 9.71
C PRO A 291 22.24 35.54 8.93
N ASN A 292 22.40 34.60 8.00
CA ASN A 292 23.57 34.53 7.14
C ASN A 292 23.80 35.90 6.51
N ARG A 293 24.99 36.47 6.77
CA ARG A 293 25.55 37.49 5.90
C ARG A 293 25.56 36.90 4.50
N SER A 294 25.04 37.66 3.54
CA SER A 294 25.10 37.36 2.13
C SER A 294 26.57 37.27 1.69
N ASP A 295 27.13 36.06 1.70
CA ASP A 295 28.38 35.76 1.01
C ASP A 295 28.08 35.69 -0.50
N PRO A 296 28.76 36.49 -1.35
CA PRO A 296 28.45 36.58 -2.78
C PRO A 296 28.84 35.34 -3.61
N ASP A 297 29.32 34.26 -2.99
CA ASP A 297 29.83 33.06 -3.68
C ASP A 297 28.88 31.84 -3.61
N ASP A 298 27.71 31.97 -2.94
CA ASP A 298 26.69 30.90 -2.88
C ASP A 298 25.92 30.72 -4.21
N SER A 299 26.20 31.58 -5.20
CA SER A 299 25.71 31.45 -6.58
C SER A 299 26.42 30.36 -7.40
N LYS A 300 27.52 29.78 -6.87
CA LYS A 300 28.30 28.73 -7.54
C LYS A 300 28.17 27.34 -6.92
N ARG A 301 27.40 27.17 -5.85
CA ARG A 301 27.03 25.83 -5.39
C ARG A 301 26.00 25.30 -6.38
N MET A 302 26.49 24.64 -7.44
CA MET A 302 25.65 23.85 -8.33
C MET A 302 24.78 22.97 -7.43
N LYS A 303 23.49 23.30 -7.36
CA LYS A 303 22.49 22.36 -6.85
C LYS A 303 22.75 21.07 -7.63
N PRO A 304 22.92 19.92 -6.97
CA PRO A 304 23.03 18.67 -7.70
C PRO A 304 21.84 18.63 -8.69
N PRO A 305 22.03 18.17 -9.93
CA PRO A 305 21.05 18.30 -11.02
C PRO A 305 19.77 17.48 -10.81
N VAL A 306 19.53 16.99 -9.58
CA VAL A 306 18.48 16.05 -9.21
C VAL A 306 17.94 16.49 -7.85
N SER A 307 16.68 16.95 -7.81
CA SER A 307 15.88 16.99 -6.58
C SER A 307 15.66 15.54 -6.13
N PHE A 308 16.57 15.01 -5.31
CA PHE A 308 16.42 13.65 -4.76
C PHE A 308 15.30 13.53 -3.73
N LEU A 309 14.81 14.67 -3.22
CA LEU A 309 13.74 14.71 -2.24
C LEU A 309 12.49 15.28 -2.91
N PRO A 310 11.34 14.58 -2.79
CA PRO A 310 10.07 15.03 -3.35
C PRO A 310 9.70 16.42 -2.82
N SER A 311 8.85 17.14 -3.55
CA SER A 311 8.36 18.44 -3.04
C SER A 311 7.48 18.25 -1.81
N GLU A 312 7.65 19.14 -0.83
CA GLU A 312 6.80 19.18 0.37
C GLU A 312 5.36 19.53 -0.06
N ALA A 313 4.40 18.77 0.45
CA ALA A 313 2.98 19.08 0.28
C ALA A 313 2.62 20.34 1.08
N ALA A 314 1.80 21.21 0.51
CA ALA A 314 1.22 22.32 1.26
C ALA A 314 0.22 21.80 2.31
N GLU A 315 0.18 22.43 3.49
CA GLU A 315 -0.52 21.93 4.68
C GLU A 315 -2.06 21.82 4.51
N ASP A 316 -2.66 22.54 3.55
CA ASP A 316 -4.12 22.64 3.35
C ASP A 316 -4.63 21.96 2.06
N GLU A 317 -3.83 21.12 1.39
CA GLU A 317 -4.26 20.47 0.15
C GLU A 317 -5.04 19.17 0.40
N PRO A 318 -6.24 18.98 -0.19
CA PRO A 318 -7.04 17.77 -0.02
C PRO A 318 -6.50 16.64 -0.92
N LEU A 319 -5.32 16.13 -0.59
CA LEU A 319 -4.72 14.96 -1.25
C LEU A 319 -4.97 13.69 -0.44
N LEU A 320 -5.15 12.58 -1.14
CA LEU A 320 -5.28 11.25 -0.54
C LEU A 320 -3.98 10.85 0.17
N ASP A 321 -4.09 10.24 1.34
CA ASP A 321 -2.95 9.63 2.04
C ASP A 321 -2.44 8.42 1.23
N ALA A 322 -1.11 8.25 1.15
CA ALA A 322 -0.46 7.10 0.53
C ALA A 322 -0.94 5.77 1.14
N SER A 323 -1.27 5.78 2.44
CA SER A 323 -1.80 4.61 3.17
C SER A 323 -3.23 4.22 2.76
N CYS A 324 -3.95 5.08 2.03
CA CYS A 324 -5.31 4.83 1.60
C CYS A 324 -5.37 3.69 0.58
N VAL A 325 -6.15 2.66 0.91
CA VAL A 325 -6.54 1.61 -0.04
C VAL A 325 -7.74 2.11 -0.81
N GLN A 326 -7.56 2.26 -2.11
CA GLN A 326 -8.57 2.82 -2.99
C GLN A 326 -9.47 1.70 -3.51
N ASP A 327 -10.79 1.85 -3.41
CA ASP A 327 -11.72 0.98 -4.16
C ASP A 327 -11.41 1.14 -5.65
N HIS A 328 -11.07 0.05 -6.35
CA HIS A 328 -10.74 0.10 -7.78
C HIS A 328 -11.97 0.01 -8.69
N LYS A 329 -13.13 -0.37 -8.15
CA LYS A 329 -14.37 -0.58 -8.89
C LYS A 329 -15.19 0.70 -9.04
N ASN A 330 -15.33 1.48 -7.96
CA ASN A 330 -16.15 2.69 -7.94
C ASN A 330 -15.35 4.00 -7.98
N PHE A 331 -14.05 3.95 -8.30
CA PHE A 331 -13.21 5.14 -8.27
C PHE A 331 -13.38 6.02 -9.50
N THR A 332 -13.77 7.27 -9.27
CA THR A 332 -13.75 8.35 -10.25
C THR A 332 -12.54 9.26 -9.97
N GLN A 333 -11.84 9.77 -11.01
CA GLN A 333 -10.67 10.65 -10.84
C GLN A 333 -10.93 11.92 -10.01
N GLN A 334 -12.18 12.39 -9.94
CA GLN A 334 -12.58 13.49 -9.04
C GLN A 334 -12.36 13.14 -7.55
N ALA A 335 -12.46 11.87 -7.17
CA ALA A 335 -12.21 11.38 -5.81
C ALA A 335 -10.71 11.37 -5.41
N SER A 336 -9.80 11.73 -6.31
CA SER A 336 -8.37 11.96 -5.97
C SER A 336 -8.19 13.20 -5.10
N PHE A 337 -9.14 14.14 -5.19
CA PHE A 337 -9.12 15.44 -4.53
C PHE A 337 -10.18 15.56 -3.42
N ASP A 338 -11.07 14.56 -3.29
CA ASP A 338 -12.09 14.51 -2.25
C ASP A 338 -11.77 13.36 -1.28
N GLN A 339 -11.64 13.69 0.01
CA GLN A 339 -11.36 12.74 1.11
C GLN A 339 -12.48 11.71 1.36
N SER A 340 -13.48 11.61 0.49
CA SER A 340 -14.77 10.98 0.83
C SER A 340 -14.87 9.47 0.60
N ASN A 341 -13.76 8.77 0.31
CA ASN A 341 -13.79 7.32 0.19
C ASN A 341 -13.11 6.64 1.37
N THR A 342 -13.74 6.72 2.55
CA THR A 342 -13.83 5.65 3.56
C THR A 342 -14.62 6.13 4.79
N THR A 343 -15.94 6.25 4.64
CA THR A 343 -16.84 6.07 5.81
C THR A 343 -17.35 4.64 5.77
N TYR A 344 -16.70 3.76 6.53
CA TYR A 344 -17.31 2.50 6.95
C TYR A 344 -18.40 2.85 7.97
N ASN A 345 -19.66 2.67 7.58
CA ASN A 345 -20.80 2.70 8.51
C ASN A 345 -21.16 1.28 8.93
#